data_AF-A0A1Y5TJI1-F1
#
_entry.id   AF-A0A1Y5TJI1-F1
#
_cell.length_a   1.000
_cell.length_b   1.000
_cell.length_c   1.000
_cell.angle_alpha   90.00
_cell.angle_beta   90.00
_cell.angle_gamma   90.00
#
_symmetry.space_group_name_H-M   'P 1'
#
loop_
_entity.id
_entity.type
_entity.pdbx_description
1 polymer ?
#
loop_
_entity_poly.entity_id
_entity_poly.type
_entity_poly.pdbx_seq_one_letter_code
_entity_poly.pdbx_strand_id
1 'polypeptide(L)' 'MLKCEITLLASAILVTSLSAAQAQEHLMGFFVTSVGVGDGGNLGGLEGADAHCNTLATAAGSTGREWRA' A
#
# COMPACT_ATOMS: atom_id res chain seq x y z
N MET A 1 18.87 53.20 -1.77
CA MET A 1 19.33 52.30 -2.86
C MET A 1 19.75 50.94 -2.34
N LEU A 2 20.53 50.82 -1.25
CA LEU A 2 20.93 49.53 -0.64
C LEU A 2 19.79 48.63 -0.09
N LYS A 3 18.59 49.16 0.15
CA LYS A 3 17.46 48.41 0.73
C LYS A 3 16.66 47.58 -0.29
N CYS A 4 16.71 47.89 -1.58
CA CYS A 4 15.96 47.16 -2.62
C CYS A 4 16.68 45.87 -3.06
N GLU A 5 18.02 45.84 -3.04
CA GLU A 5 18.79 44.65 -3.43
C GLU A 5 18.67 43.51 -2.42
N ILE A 6 18.59 43.84 -1.12
CA ILE A 6 18.42 42.85 -0.05
C ILE A 6 17.04 42.18 -0.15
N THR A 7 16.00 42.91 -0.58
CA THR A 7 14.64 42.36 -0.75
C THR A 7 14.53 41.44 -1.96
N LEU A 8 15.30 41.69 -3.02
CA LEU A 8 15.30 40.87 -4.25
C LEU A 8 15.97 39.50 -4.05
N LEU A 9 17.01 39.41 -3.21
CA LEU A 9 17.70 38.14 -2.91
C LEU A 9 16.90 37.22 -1.96
N ALA A 10 16.04 37.79 -1.11
CA ALA A 10 15.26 37.03 -0.13
C ALA A 10 14.13 36.19 -0.75
N SER A 11 13.67 36.54 -1.96
CA SER A 11 12.53 35.86 -2.61
C SER A 11 12.94 34.61 -3.41
N ALA A 12 14.24 34.41 -3.68
CA ALA A 12 14.72 33.29 -4.49
C ALA A 12 14.87 31.96 -3.71
N ILE A 13 14.77 31.99 -2.37
CA ILE A 13 15.06 30.83 -1.52
C ILE A 13 13.78 30.04 -1.15
N LEU A 14 12.58 30.55 -1.43
CA LEU A 14 11.32 29.95 -0.95
C LEU A 14 10.68 28.87 -1.86
N VAL A 15 11.34 28.43 -2.94
CA VAL A 15 10.72 27.52 -3.95
C VAL A 15 11.35 26.12 -3.95
N THR A 16 11.74 25.58 -2.79
CA THR A 16 12.29 24.20 -2.71
C THR A 16 11.44 23.21 -1.93
N SER A 17 10.24 23.58 -1.48
CA SER A 17 9.33 22.67 -0.78
C SER A 17 8.11 22.27 -1.62
N LEU A 18 8.32 21.92 -2.90
CA LEU A 18 7.34 21.09 -3.60
C LEU A 18 7.52 19.65 -3.08
N SER A 19 6.89 19.36 -1.94
CA SER A 19 6.71 17.99 -1.48
C SER A 19 5.87 17.27 -2.52
N ALA A 20 6.52 16.53 -3.42
CA ALA A 20 5.86 15.48 -4.16
C ALA A 20 5.34 14.50 -3.10
N ALA A 21 4.03 14.55 -2.82
CA ALA A 21 3.36 13.51 -2.07
C ALA A 21 3.45 12.24 -2.95
N GLN A 22 4.56 11.52 -2.84
CA GLN A 22 4.68 10.18 -3.38
C GLN A 22 3.64 9.37 -2.61
N ALA A 23 2.52 9.04 -3.26
CA ALA A 23 1.58 8.08 -2.72
C ALA A 23 2.41 6.82 -2.40
N GLN A 24 2.58 6.55 -1.11
CA GLN A 24 3.36 5.42 -0.65
C GLN A 24 2.64 4.19 -1.18
N GLU A 25 3.24 3.50 -2.16
CA GLU A 25 2.63 2.31 -2.75
C GLU A 25 2.46 1.30 -1.62
N HIS A 26 1.20 1.00 -1.27
CA HIS A 26 0.90 0.12 -0.17
C HIS A 26 1.14 -1.31 -0.65
N LEU A 27 2.37 -1.78 -0.42
CA LEU A 27 2.84 -3.10 -0.85
C LEU A 27 2.00 -4.23 -0.24
N MET A 28 1.41 -4.01 0.93
CA MET A 28 0.59 -4.99 1.64
C MET A 28 -0.89 -4.70 1.46
N GLY A 29 -1.74 -5.73 1.57
CA GLY A 29 -3.19 -5.57 1.53
C GLY A 29 -3.84 -6.65 2.36
N PHE A 30 -5.12 -6.46 2.69
CA PHE A 30 -5.92 -7.48 3.36
C PHE A 30 -7.27 -7.59 2.65
N PHE A 31 -7.88 -8.75 2.75
CA PHE A 31 -9.26 -8.97 2.34
C PHE A 31 -9.93 -9.94 3.32
N VAL A 32 -11.26 -9.94 3.30
CA VAL A 32 -12.06 -10.88 4.07
C VAL A 32 -13.01 -11.58 3.11
N THR A 33 -13.21 -12.87 3.31
CA THR A 33 -14.14 -13.68 2.53
C THR A 33 -15.31 -14.11 3.40
N SER A 34 -16.50 -14.17 2.81
CA SER A 34 -17.66 -14.85 3.41
C SER A 34 -17.70 -16.34 3.05
N VAL A 35 -16.84 -16.78 2.14
CA VAL A 35 -16.73 -18.18 1.72
C VAL A 35 -15.90 -18.95 2.76
N GLY A 36 -16.56 -19.79 3.54
CA GLY A 36 -15.89 -20.73 4.44
C GLY A 36 -15.55 -22.06 3.76
N VAL A 37 -14.70 -22.86 4.40
CA VAL A 37 -14.30 -24.20 3.91
C VAL A 37 -15.29 -25.32 4.26
N GLY A 38 -16.39 -25.00 4.95
CA GLY A 38 -17.42 -25.97 5.35
C GLY A 38 -17.09 -26.79 6.61
N ASP A 39 -15.83 -26.82 7.05
CA ASP A 39 -15.37 -27.49 8.27
C ASP A 39 -14.81 -26.48 9.32
N GLY A 40 -15.49 -25.33 9.43
CA GLY A 40 -15.06 -24.26 10.32
C GLY A 40 -13.63 -23.76 10.02
N GLY A 41 -12.80 -23.70 11.06
CA GLY A 41 -11.38 -23.30 10.97
C GLY A 41 -10.41 -24.45 10.69
N ASN A 42 -10.91 -25.64 10.35
CA ASN A 42 -10.05 -26.79 10.04
C ASN A 42 -9.45 -26.67 8.63
N LEU A 43 -8.34 -25.93 8.54
CA LEU A 43 -7.63 -25.67 7.28
C LEU A 43 -6.44 -26.61 7.07
N GLY A 44 -6.21 -27.58 7.95
CA GLY A 44 -5.03 -28.47 7.85
C GLY A 44 -3.71 -27.78 8.22
N GLY A 45 -3.76 -26.68 8.99
CA GLY A 45 -2.59 -25.90 9.41
C GLY A 45 -2.40 -24.62 8.60
N LEU A 46 -1.30 -23.90 8.89
CA LEU A 46 -1.00 -22.60 8.25
C LEU A 46 -0.88 -22.74 6.73
N GLU A 47 -0.24 -23.80 6.25
CA GLU A 47 -0.07 -24.06 4.82
C GLU A 47 -1.41 -24.18 4.09
N GLY A 48 -2.38 -24.89 4.68
CA GLY A 48 -3.71 -25.00 4.08
C GLY A 48 -4.54 -23.72 4.22
N ALA A 49 -4.29 -22.92 5.26
CA ALA A 49 -4.88 -21.59 5.37
C ALA A 49 -4.36 -20.64 4.28
N ASP A 50 -3.06 -20.65 4.03
CA ASP A 50 -2.43 -19.90 2.94
C ASP A 50 -2.95 -20.36 1.56
N ALA A 51 -3.11 -21.67 1.36
CA ALA A 51 -3.68 -22.23 0.13
C ALA A 51 -5.12 -21.75 -0.09
N HIS A 52 -5.92 -21.67 0.97
CA HIS A 52 -7.28 -21.15 0.91
C HIS A 52 -7.31 -19.67 0.52
N CYS A 53 -6.48 -18.83 1.17
CA CYS A 53 -6.36 -17.41 0.84
C CYS A 53 -5.92 -17.18 -0.63
N ASN A 54 -4.91 -17.92 -1.11
CA ASN A 54 -4.43 -17.80 -2.49
C ASN A 54 -5.49 -18.22 -3.51
N THR A 55 -6.25 -19.28 -3.22
CA THR A 55 -7.35 -19.73 -4.10
C THR A 55 -8.41 -18.64 -4.26
N LEU A 56 -8.84 -18.04 -3.15
CA LEU A 56 -9.84 -16.98 -3.16
C LEU A 56 -9.34 -15.71 -3.85
N ALA A 57 -8.11 -15.30 -3.56
CA ALA A 57 -7.53 -14.11 -4.18
C ALA A 57 -7.36 -14.28 -5.69
N THR A 58 -6.93 -15.47 -6.15
CA THR A 58 -6.83 -15.79 -7.57
C THR A 58 -8.21 -15.75 -8.24
N ALA A 59 -9.24 -16.33 -7.61
CA ALA A 59 -10.61 -16.29 -8.12
C ALA A 59 -11.18 -14.85 -8.19
N ALA A 60 -10.74 -13.96 -7.29
CA ALA A 60 -11.08 -12.54 -7.30
C ALA A 60 -10.26 -11.71 -8.30
N GLY A 61 -9.35 -12.33 -9.07
CA GLY A 61 -8.51 -11.65 -10.06
C GLY A 61 -7.28 -10.97 -9.47
N SER A 62 -6.85 -11.33 -8.26
CA SER A 62 -5.59 -10.85 -7.71
C SER A 62 -4.40 -11.44 -8.49
N THR A 63 -3.48 -10.57 -8.92
CA THR A 63 -2.26 -10.97 -9.64
C THR A 63 -1.03 -10.29 -9.04
N GLY A 64 0.11 -10.97 -9.05
CA GLY A 64 1.40 -10.38 -8.64
C GLY A 64 1.56 -10.18 -7.13
N ARG A 65 0.80 -10.89 -6.30
CA ARG A 65 0.87 -10.84 -4.83
C ARG A 65 0.83 -12.25 -4.26
N GLU A 66 1.57 -12.48 -3.18
CA GLU A 66 1.44 -13.68 -2.35
C GLU A 66 0.48 -13.38 -1.19
N TRP A 67 -0.54 -14.21 -1.01
CA TRP A 67 -1.52 -14.06 0.06
C TRP A 67 -1.28 -15.08 1.17
N ARG A 68 -1.30 -14.60 2.41
CA ARG A 68 -1.10 -15.41 3.62
C ARG A 68 -2.28 -15.24 4.58
N ALA A 69 -2.56 -16.29 5.34
CA ALA A 69 -3.57 -16.29 6.41
C ALA A 69 -3.06 -15.66 7.71
#